data_AF-E5B3C8-F1
#
_entry.id   AF-E5B3C8-F1
#
_cell.length_a   1.000
_cell.length_b   1.000
_cell.length_c   1.000
_cell.angle_alpha   90.00
_cell.angle_beta   90.00
_cell.angle_gamma   90.00
#
_symmetry.space_group_name_H-M   'P 1'
#
loop_
_entity.id
_entity.type
_entity.pdbx_description
1 polymer ?
#
loop_
_entity_poly.entity_id
_entity_poly.type
_entity_poly.pdbx_seq_one_letter_code
_entity_poly.pdbx_strand_id
1 'polypeptide(L)'
;MYKKIMLCLVWGLLSACTASVGQNFDDTKLAQIKYDVTSRQDLIALFGQPSSETPFPQGQSILMWTWSQAKAMSTTQGRTLTIRLLNGKVKSYAASQS
;
A
#
# COMPACT_ATOMS: atom_id res chain seq x y z
N MET A 1 3.86 -56.19 -5.98
CA MET A 1 2.93 -55.78 -4.90
C MET A 1 3.23 -54.35 -4.51
N TYR A 2 2.20 -53.52 -4.62
CA TYR A 2 2.03 -52.17 -4.10
C TYR A 2 2.88 -51.83 -2.87
N LYS A 3 3.71 -50.81 -3.00
CA LYS A 3 3.82 -49.71 -2.02
C LYS A 3 4.89 -48.77 -2.56
N LYS A 4 4.56 -47.99 -3.59
CA LYS A 4 4.01 -46.64 -3.38
C LYS A 4 4.88 -45.76 -2.45
N ILE A 5 6.20 -45.91 -2.50
CA ILE A 5 7.14 -44.96 -1.89
C ILE A 5 8.03 -44.37 -3.00
N MET A 6 7.40 -44.13 -4.15
CA MET A 6 7.82 -43.10 -5.09
C MET A 6 7.24 -41.80 -4.51
N LEU A 7 7.79 -41.28 -3.41
CA LEU A 7 8.84 -40.25 -3.41
C LEU A 7 8.60 -39.12 -4.44
N CYS A 8 7.33 -38.85 -4.76
CA CYS A 8 6.89 -37.67 -5.52
C CYS A 8 6.02 -36.74 -4.65
N LEU A 9 5.90 -37.00 -3.34
CA LEU A 9 4.95 -36.30 -2.46
C LEU A 9 5.48 -34.97 -1.88
N VAL A 10 6.73 -34.58 -2.14
CA VAL A 10 7.31 -33.37 -1.50
C VAL A 10 7.90 -32.42 -2.54
N TRP A 11 7.19 -32.25 -3.66
CA TRP A 11 7.39 -31.09 -4.55
C TRP A 11 6.15 -30.20 -4.63
N GLY A 12 5.24 -30.34 -3.67
CA GLY A 12 4.16 -29.40 -3.40
C GLY A 12 4.66 -28.10 -2.78
N LEU A 13 5.68 -27.48 -3.38
CA LEU A 13 5.92 -26.04 -3.25
C LEU A 13 4.83 -25.34 -4.08
N LEU A 14 3.57 -25.48 -3.64
CA LEU A 14 2.53 -24.52 -3.99
C LEU A 14 2.91 -23.24 -3.26
N SER A 15 3.79 -22.46 -3.88
CA SER A 15 3.98 -21.06 -3.57
C SER A 15 2.59 -20.42 -3.60
N ALA A 16 2.01 -20.24 -2.43
CA ALA A 16 0.80 -19.45 -2.26
C ALA A 16 1.17 -18.02 -2.66
N CYS A 17 1.04 -17.71 -3.94
CA CYS A 17 1.22 -16.36 -4.45
C CYS A 17 0.11 -15.51 -3.84
N THR A 18 0.42 -14.81 -2.75
CA THR A 18 -0.46 -13.79 -2.21
C THR A 18 -0.40 -12.62 -3.17
N ALA A 19 -1.42 -12.44 -4.00
CA ALA A 19 -1.50 -11.28 -4.88
C ALA A 19 -1.71 -10.02 -4.02
N SER A 20 -0.76 -9.08 -4.09
CA SER A 20 -0.88 -7.76 -3.46
C SER A 20 -0.51 -6.66 -4.44
N VAL A 21 -1.19 -5.52 -4.32
CA VAL A 21 -0.92 -4.29 -5.07
C VAL A 21 -0.56 -3.16 -4.12
N GLY A 22 0.38 -2.30 -4.52
CA GLY A 22 0.83 -1.16 -3.74
C GLY A 22 1.68 -1.54 -2.51
N GLN A 23 2.07 -0.52 -1.73
CA GLN A 23 2.80 -0.70 -0.48
C GLN A 23 1.84 -0.55 0.71
N ASN A 24 1.85 -1.52 1.62
CA ASN A 24 1.05 -1.43 2.83
C ASN A 24 1.59 -0.31 3.76
N PHE A 25 0.69 0.32 4.50
CA PHE A 25 0.98 1.35 5.48
C PHE A 25 0.04 1.20 6.67
N ASP A 26 0.48 1.60 7.86
CA ASP A 26 -0.28 1.51 9.11
C ASP A 26 -0.28 2.85 9.84
N ASP A 27 -0.94 2.88 11.01
CA ASP A 27 -1.08 4.07 11.83
C ASP A 27 0.26 4.63 12.32
N THR A 28 1.31 3.81 12.41
CA THR A 28 2.65 4.27 12.82
C THR A 28 3.32 5.11 11.74
N LYS A 29 3.11 4.77 10.47
CA LYS A 29 3.55 5.61 9.34
C LYS A 29 2.69 6.86 9.21
N LEU A 30 1.37 6.74 9.42
CA LEU A 30 0.46 7.90 9.38
C LEU A 30 0.82 8.93 10.46
N ALA A 31 1.19 8.49 11.66
CA ALA A 31 1.59 9.36 12.76
C ALA A 31 2.87 10.18 12.47
N GLN A 32 3.66 9.82 11.45
CA GLN A 32 4.84 10.57 11.03
C GLN A 32 4.49 11.75 10.11
N ILE A 33 3.25 11.81 9.60
CA ILE A 33 2.78 12.92 8.78
C ILE A 33 2.55 14.15 9.67
N LYS A 34 3.26 15.23 9.40
CA LYS A 34 3.13 16.52 10.06
C LYS A 34 2.64 17.57 9.06
N TYR A 35 1.54 18.23 9.40
CA TYR A 35 1.02 19.35 8.61
C TYR A 35 2.09 20.44 8.46
N ASP A 36 2.15 21.04 7.28
CA ASP A 36 3.06 22.13 6.91
C ASP A 36 4.57 21.84 7.01
N VAL A 37 4.93 20.59 7.32
CA VAL A 37 6.31 20.14 7.49
C VAL A 37 6.64 19.03 6.52
N THR A 38 5.87 17.93 6.55
CA THR A 38 6.12 16.76 5.72
C THR A 38 6.02 17.14 4.24
N SER A 39 7.10 16.88 3.51
CA SER A 39 7.21 17.16 2.09
C SER A 39 6.75 15.97 1.24
N ARG A 40 6.54 16.20 -0.07
CA ARG A 40 6.31 15.14 -1.05
C ARG A 40 7.40 14.04 -1.00
N GLN A 41 8.67 14.42 -0.82
CA GLN A 41 9.76 13.46 -0.79
C GLN A 41 9.71 12.59 0.47
N ASP A 42 9.34 13.17 1.62
CA ASP A 42 9.15 12.44 2.87
C ASP A 42 7.99 11.44 2.75
N LEU A 43 6.89 11.85 2.11
CA LEU A 43 5.77 10.95 1.84
C LEU A 43 6.18 9.76 0.97
N ILE A 44 7.00 9.99 -0.05
CA ILE A 44 7.53 8.92 -0.90
C ILE A 44 8.45 7.99 -0.11
N ALA A 45 9.26 8.53 0.81
CA ALA A 45 10.09 7.71 1.69
C ALA A 45 9.26 6.84 2.65
N LEU A 46 8.13 7.35 3.14
CA LEU A 46 7.23 6.63 4.06
C LEU A 46 6.34 5.59 3.36
N PHE A 47 5.74 5.96 2.23
CA PHE A 47 4.63 5.24 1.60
C PHE A 47 4.95 4.72 0.20
N GLY A 48 6.14 5.01 -0.34
CA GLY A 48 6.49 4.71 -1.73
C GLY A 48 5.86 5.70 -2.71
N GLN A 49 5.94 5.39 -4.01
CA GLN A 49 5.32 6.23 -5.04
C GLN A 49 3.79 6.20 -4.91
N PRO A 50 3.10 7.34 -5.08
CA PRO A 50 1.65 7.37 -5.07
C PRO A 50 1.09 6.57 -6.26
N SER A 51 -0.05 5.92 -6.04
CA SER A 51 -0.83 5.26 -7.09
C SER A 51 -1.37 6.28 -8.12
N SER A 52 -1.65 7.50 -7.69
CA SER A 52 -1.97 8.61 -8.59
C SER A 52 -1.60 9.97 -7.99
N GLU A 53 -1.37 10.94 -8.89
CA GLU A 53 -1.17 12.34 -8.56
C GLU A 53 -2.08 13.19 -9.46
N THR A 54 -2.82 14.12 -8.86
CA THR A 54 -3.65 15.09 -9.58
C THR A 54 -3.18 16.50 -9.23
N PRO A 55 -2.55 17.21 -10.18
CA PRO A 55 -2.16 18.60 -9.96
C PRO A 55 -3.38 19.52 -9.97
N PHE A 56 -3.34 20.56 -9.16
CA PHE A 56 -4.33 21.64 -9.09
C PHE A 56 -3.63 23.00 -9.20
N PRO A 57 -4.34 24.09 -9.57
CA PRO A 57 -3.76 25.43 -9.61
C PRO A 57 -3.15 25.88 -8.28
N GLN A 58 -2.30 26.90 -8.34
CA GLN A 58 -1.71 27.56 -7.15
C GLN A 58 -0.83 26.61 -6.30
N GLY A 59 -0.11 25.69 -6.95
CA GLY A 59 0.83 24.79 -6.27
C GLY A 59 0.16 23.70 -5.44
N GLN A 60 -1.14 23.45 -5.64
CA GLN A 60 -1.85 22.37 -4.98
C GLN A 60 -1.67 21.05 -5.74
N SER A 61 -1.65 19.95 -5.01
CA SER A 61 -1.79 18.63 -5.62
C SER A 61 -2.46 17.66 -4.67
N ILE A 62 -3.08 16.63 -5.23
CA ILE A 62 -3.65 15.51 -4.47
C ILE A 62 -2.86 14.25 -4.84
N LEU A 63 -2.33 13.58 -3.83
CA LEU A 63 -1.63 12.30 -3.95
C LEU A 63 -2.49 11.21 -3.36
N MET A 64 -2.56 10.06 -4.02
CA MET A 64 -3.30 8.90 -3.54
C MET A 64 -2.42 7.65 -3.52
N TRP A 65 -2.50 6.88 -2.45
CA TRP A 65 -1.94 5.53 -2.36
C TRP A 65 -3.06 4.53 -2.12
N THR A 66 -3.01 3.43 -2.85
CA THR A 66 -3.91 2.29 -2.66
C THR A 66 -3.07 1.04 -2.43
N TRP A 67 -3.37 0.34 -1.36
CA TRP A 67 -2.87 -1.00 -1.10
C TRP A 67 -4.05 -1.98 -1.07
N SER A 68 -3.85 -3.15 -1.65
CA SER A 68 -4.81 -4.25 -1.54
C SER A 68 -4.09 -5.59 -1.55
N GLN A 69 -4.58 -6.53 -0.75
CA GLN A 69 -4.06 -7.90 -0.70
C GLN A 69 -5.21 -8.90 -0.71
N ALA A 70 -5.17 -9.81 -1.67
CA ALA A 70 -6.06 -10.96 -1.71
C ALA A 70 -5.62 -11.97 -0.65
N LYS A 71 -6.58 -12.43 0.16
CA LYS A 71 -6.36 -13.51 1.13
C LYS A 71 -7.03 -14.78 0.61
N ALA A 72 -6.26 -15.87 0.53
CA ALA A 72 -6.83 -17.17 0.18
C ALA A 72 -7.91 -17.54 1.22
N MET A 73 -9.12 -17.84 0.72
CA MET A 73 -10.30 -18.18 1.53
C MET A 73 -10.84 -17.07 2.46
N SER A 74 -10.51 -15.79 2.23
CA SER A 74 -11.04 -14.66 3.01
C SER A 74 -11.31 -13.43 2.14
N THR A 75 -11.82 -12.36 2.75
CA THR A 75 -12.08 -11.08 2.07
C THR A 75 -10.78 -10.34 1.77
N THR A 76 -10.76 -9.64 0.65
CA THR A 76 -9.66 -8.74 0.26
C THR A 76 -9.51 -7.64 1.31
N GLN A 77 -8.28 -7.42 1.77
CA GLN A 77 -7.98 -6.27 2.62
C GLN A 77 -7.52 -5.11 1.75
N GLY A 78 -7.98 -3.91 2.10
CA GLY A 78 -7.69 -2.70 1.34
C GLY A 78 -7.33 -1.54 2.26
N ARG A 79 -6.44 -0.67 1.79
CA ARG A 79 -6.14 0.62 2.43
C ARG A 79 -5.99 1.71 1.38
N THR A 80 -6.55 2.88 1.67
CA THR A 80 -6.42 4.06 0.82
C THR A 80 -5.96 5.24 1.67
N LEU A 81 -4.98 5.98 1.15
CA LEU A 81 -4.48 7.22 1.73
C LEU A 81 -4.57 8.32 0.68
N THR A 82 -5.25 9.41 1.01
CA THR A 82 -5.33 10.61 0.18
C THR A 82 -4.69 11.77 0.93
N ILE A 83 -3.77 12.47 0.27
CA ILE A 83 -3.04 13.60 0.85
C ILE A 83 -3.19 14.81 -0.06
N ARG A 84 -3.56 15.95 0.52
CA ARG A 84 -3.51 17.25 -0.17
C ARG A 84 -2.20 17.94 0.16
N LEU A 85 -1.48 18.36 -0.88
CA LEU A 85 -0.32 19.22 -0.78
C LEU A 85 -0.68 20.66 -1.18
N LEU A 86 0.03 21.61 -0.57
CA LEU A 86 0.17 22.98 -1.05
C LEU A 86 1.66 23.32 -1.06
N ASN A 87 2.18 23.75 -2.21
CA ASN A 87 3.59 24.06 -2.42
C ASN A 87 4.50 22.90 -1.97
N GLY A 88 4.10 21.67 -2.27
CA GLY A 88 4.86 20.45 -1.98
C GLY A 88 4.81 19.96 -0.52
N LYS A 89 4.02 20.60 0.36
CA LYS A 89 3.89 20.22 1.77
C LYS A 89 2.46 19.83 2.15
N VAL A 90 2.34 18.93 3.12
CA VAL A 90 1.05 18.38 3.56
C VAL A 90 0.17 19.44 4.20
N LYS A 91 -1.07 19.56 3.71
CA LYS A 91 -2.13 20.40 4.30
C LYS A 91 -3.22 19.60 4.98
N SER A 92 -3.58 18.46 4.39
CA SER A 92 -4.55 17.54 4.99
C SER A 92 -4.33 16.14 4.44
N TYR A 93 -4.81 15.14 5.19
CA TYR A 93 -4.86 13.76 4.72
C TYR A 93 -6.10 13.06 5.26
N ALA A 94 -6.49 11.99 4.56
CA ALA A 94 -7.51 11.05 5.01
C ALA A 94 -7.05 9.63 4.68
N ALA A 95 -7.28 8.70 5.59
CA ALA A 95 -6.99 7.28 5.40
C ALA A 95 -8.25 6.45 5.67
N SER A 96 -8.43 5.38 4.89
CA SER A 96 -9.51 4.41 5.07
C SER A 96 -8.99 3.00 4.89
N GLN A 97 -9.68 2.04 5.51
CA GLN A 97 -9.39 0.61 5.40
C GLN A 97 -10.69 -0.20 5.28
N SER A 98 -10.62 -1.35 4.62
CA SER A 98 -11.73 -2.30 4.41
C SER A 98 -11.31 -3.71 4.78
#